data_AF-A0A522FN42-F1
#
_entry.id   AF-A0A522FN42-F1
#
_cell.length_a   1.000
_cell.length_b   1.000
_cell.length_c   1.000
_cell.angle_alpha   90.00
_cell.angle_beta   90.00
_cell.angle_gamma   90.00
#
_symmetry.space_group_name_H-M   'P 1'
#
loop_
_entity.id
_entity.type
_entity.pdbx_description
1 polymer ?
#
loop_
_entity_poly.entity_id
_entity_poly.type
_entity_poly.pdbx_seq_one_letter_code
_entity_poly.pdbx_strand_id
1 'polypeptide(L)'
;MKIFTIFLLSIILFLSSCSDSTNTNDNYITSDGVITGYDLAECVCCGGWFVEIEKDTLRIWNMPEEFNKILSEKEMPVEVRLSWKKMTDNCGASMNNIILVNSISLR
;
A
#
# COMPACT_ATOMS: atom_id res chain seq x y z
N MET A 1 -45.46 21.57 18.84
CA MET A 1 -44.06 21.44 19.31
C MET A 1 -43.71 19.99 19.71
N LYS A 2 -43.83 19.01 18.80
CA LYS A 2 -43.41 17.61 19.06
C LYS A 2 -42.84 16.88 17.84
N ILE A 3 -43.05 17.41 16.63
CA ILE A 3 -42.59 16.80 15.36
C ILE A 3 -41.13 17.19 15.04
N PHE A 4 -40.70 18.41 15.39
CA PHE A 4 -39.33 18.87 15.13
C PHE A 4 -38.26 18.12 15.94
N THR A 5 -38.59 17.61 17.11
CA THR A 5 -37.67 16.83 17.95
C THR A 5 -37.44 15.40 17.45
N ILE A 6 -38.31 14.86 16.59
CA ILE A 6 -38.16 13.50 16.04
C ILE A 6 -37.18 13.51 14.86
N PHE A 7 -37.16 14.59 14.06
CA PHE A 7 -36.30 14.68 12.88
C PHE A 7 -34.81 14.82 13.22
N LEU A 8 -34.48 15.41 14.37
CA LEU A 8 -33.09 15.55 14.83
C LEU A 8 -32.50 14.23 15.35
N LEU A 9 -33.35 13.28 15.78
CA LEU A 9 -32.92 12.01 16.36
C LEU A 9 -32.58 10.95 15.28
N SER A 10 -33.05 11.10 14.04
CA SER A 10 -32.81 10.11 12.97
C SER A 10 -31.49 10.30 12.23
N ILE A 11 -30.84 11.46 12.37
CA ILE A 11 -29.57 11.77 11.68
C ILE A 11 -28.36 11.15 12.39
N ILE A 12 -28.48 10.82 13.69
CA ILE A 12 -27.39 10.26 14.49
C ILE A 12 -27.19 8.76 14.22
N LEU A 13 -28.19 8.08 13.62
CA LEU A 13 -28.14 6.64 13.35
C LEU A 13 -27.45 6.24 12.03
N PHE A 14 -27.06 7.21 11.19
CA PHE A 14 -26.37 6.92 9.92
C PHE A 14 -24.83 7.02 10.00
N LEU A 15 -24.27 7.24 11.20
CA LEU A 15 -22.82 7.28 11.41
C LEU A 15 -22.23 5.94 11.85
N SER A 16 -22.98 4.83 11.70
CA SER A 16 -22.46 3.49 11.96
C SER A 16 -21.43 3.07 10.91
N SER A 17 -20.18 3.47 11.18
CA SER A 17 -19.02 2.60 11.33
C SER A 17 -18.68 1.68 10.15
N CYS A 18 -17.96 2.22 9.16
CA CYS A 18 -16.91 1.45 8.50
C CYS A 18 -15.73 1.33 9.48
N SER A 19 -15.75 0.29 10.33
CA SER A 19 -14.52 -0.20 10.94
C SER A 19 -13.96 -1.25 10.01
N ASP A 20 -12.90 -0.94 9.27
CA ASP A 20 -12.08 -1.98 8.65
C ASP A 20 -11.40 -2.75 9.79
N SER A 21 -12.10 -3.79 10.24
CA SER A 21 -11.59 -4.79 11.16
C SER A 21 -10.76 -5.76 10.35
N THR A 22 -9.48 -5.45 10.17
CA THR A 22 -8.46 -6.48 9.97
C THR A 22 -7.45 -6.39 11.11
N ASN A 23 -7.72 -7.22 12.12
CA ASN A 23 -6.75 -7.63 13.12
C ASN A 23 -5.51 -8.23 12.44
N THR A 24 -4.44 -7.46 12.32
CA THR A 24 -3.06 -7.92 12.52
C THR A 24 -2.25 -6.71 12.98
N ASN A 25 -1.31 -6.94 13.88
CA ASN A 25 -0.51 -5.92 14.57
C ASN A 25 0.58 -5.32 13.66
N ASP A 26 0.24 -5.06 12.40
CA ASP A 26 1.13 -4.51 11.38
C ASP A 26 0.40 -3.41 10.63
N ASN A 27 0.83 -2.16 10.79
CA ASN A 27 0.23 -0.97 10.17
C ASN A 27 0.48 -0.91 8.66
N TYR A 28 -0.11 -1.84 7.90
CA TYR A 28 -0.11 -1.80 6.44
C TYR A 28 -1.18 -0.83 5.93
N ILE A 29 -0.79 0.04 5.01
CA ILE A 29 -1.66 0.96 4.29
C ILE A 29 -1.87 0.49 2.87
N THR A 30 -3.05 0.78 2.31
CA THR A 30 -3.38 0.41 0.93
C THR A 30 -3.32 1.64 0.03
N SER A 31 -2.62 1.54 -1.09
CA SER A 31 -2.48 2.63 -2.06
C SER A 31 -2.48 2.11 -3.49
N ASP A 32 -2.92 2.95 -4.41
CA ASP A 32 -2.67 2.74 -5.83
C ASP A 32 -1.25 3.22 -6.16
N GLY A 33 -0.57 2.56 -7.08
CA GLY A 33 0.78 2.90 -7.48
C GLY A 33 1.15 2.40 -8.87
N VAL A 34 2.36 2.75 -9.29
CA VAL A 34 2.89 2.43 -10.62
C VAL A 34 4.26 1.80 -10.46
N ILE A 35 4.41 0.53 -10.85
CA ILE A 35 5.73 -0.11 -10.95
C ILE A 35 6.44 0.45 -12.18
N THR A 36 7.55 1.13 -11.97
CA THR A 36 8.28 1.82 -13.04
C THR A 36 9.46 1.03 -13.59
N GLY A 37 9.96 0.06 -12.83
CA GLY A 37 11.03 -0.83 -13.28
C GLY A 37 11.75 -1.54 -12.14
N TYR A 38 12.77 -2.31 -12.50
CA TYR A 38 13.59 -3.07 -11.57
C TYR A 38 14.73 -2.21 -10.99
N ASP A 39 15.02 -2.33 -9.70
CA ASP A 39 16.23 -1.78 -9.09
C ASP A 39 17.38 -2.77 -9.30
N LEU A 40 18.30 -2.46 -10.21
CA LEU A 40 19.43 -3.32 -10.57
C LEU A 40 20.67 -3.06 -9.70
N ALA A 41 20.57 -2.26 -8.65
CA ALA A 41 21.71 -1.97 -7.80
C ALA A 41 22.11 -3.18 -6.92
N GLU A 42 23.39 -3.54 -6.95
CA GLU A 42 23.96 -4.69 -6.24
C GLU A 42 24.44 -4.33 -4.82
N CYS A 43 23.61 -3.66 -4.03
CA CYS A 43 23.93 -3.31 -2.64
C CYS A 43 23.09 -4.14 -1.66
N VAL A 44 23.58 -4.34 -0.43
CA VAL A 44 22.93 -5.17 0.62
C VAL A 44 21.48 -4.73 0.92
N CYS A 45 21.17 -3.46 0.70
CA CYS A 45 19.87 -2.84 0.95
C CYS A 45 19.19 -2.33 -0.33
N CYS A 46 19.66 -2.78 -1.49
CA CYS A 46 19.17 -2.37 -2.79
C CYS A 46 18.60 -3.58 -3.54
N GLY A 47 17.91 -3.33 -4.63
CA GLY A 47 17.29 -4.37 -5.43
C GLY A 47 15.77 -4.38 -5.34
N GLY A 48 15.16 -5.22 -6.16
CA GLY A 48 13.71 -5.36 -6.22
C GLY A 48 13.10 -4.42 -7.25
N TRP A 49 12.04 -3.71 -6.87
CA TRP A 49 11.23 -2.91 -7.80
C TRP A 49 11.05 -1.48 -7.32
N PHE A 50 11.09 -0.55 -8.26
CA PHE A 50 10.63 0.82 -8.04
C PHE A 50 9.12 0.90 -8.19
N VAL A 51 8.49 1.58 -7.24
CA VAL A 51 7.06 1.90 -7.27
C VAL A 51 6.88 3.38 -7.00
N GLU A 52 6.08 4.04 -7.83
CA GLU A 52 5.60 5.39 -7.57
C GLU A 52 4.24 5.30 -6.86
N ILE A 53 4.16 5.92 -5.69
CA ILE A 53 2.92 6.05 -4.91
C ILE A 53 2.73 7.54 -4.65
N GLU A 54 1.63 8.09 -5.15
CA GLU A 54 1.38 9.54 -5.16
C GLU A 54 2.49 10.33 -5.88
N LYS A 55 3.46 10.87 -5.13
CA LYS A 55 4.61 11.66 -5.65
C LYS A 55 5.95 11.11 -5.19
N ASP A 56 5.95 10.01 -4.45
CA ASP A 56 7.15 9.41 -3.88
C ASP A 56 7.55 8.18 -4.69
N THR A 57 8.85 8.07 -5.00
CA THR A 57 9.44 6.85 -5.55
C THR A 57 10.01 6.00 -4.43
N LEU A 58 9.42 4.83 -4.25
CA LEU A 58 9.75 3.87 -3.20
C LEU A 58 10.35 2.60 -3.81
N ARG A 59 11.05 1.82 -2.98
CA ARG A 59 11.64 0.53 -3.31
C ARG A 59 10.90 -0.58 -2.57
N ILE A 60 10.48 -1.60 -3.30
CA ILE A 60 9.84 -2.78 -2.74
C ILE A 60 10.90 -3.78 -2.30
N TRP A 61 10.96 -4.06 -1.00
CA TRP A 61 11.92 -5.00 -0.41
C TRP A 61 11.52 -6.46 -0.63
N ASN A 62 10.25 -6.80 -0.42
CA ASN A 62 9.74 -8.16 -0.48
C ASN A 62 8.61 -8.25 -1.53
N MET A 63 8.97 -8.45 -2.80
CA MET A 63 7.97 -8.71 -3.84
C MET A 63 7.46 -10.16 -3.71
N PRO A 64 6.14 -10.41 -3.66
CA PRO A 64 5.60 -11.76 -3.74
C PRO A 64 6.03 -12.44 -5.05
N GLU A 65 6.50 -13.69 -4.96
CA GLU A 65 7.09 -14.43 -6.09
C GLU A 65 6.13 -14.52 -7.29
N GLU A 66 4.85 -14.78 -7.01
CA GLU A 66 3.80 -14.85 -8.03
C GLU A 66 3.70 -13.55 -8.85
N PHE A 67 3.92 -12.40 -8.20
CA PHE A 67 3.83 -11.10 -8.85
C PHE A 67 5.09 -10.77 -9.66
N ASN A 68 6.27 -11.25 -9.25
CA ASN A 68 7.49 -11.14 -10.06
C ASN A 68 7.29 -11.75 -11.47
N LYS A 69 6.63 -12.91 -11.54
CA LYS A 69 6.33 -13.55 -12.83
C LYS A 69 5.40 -12.68 -13.69
N ILE A 70 4.33 -12.16 -13.10
CA ILE A 70 3.37 -11.27 -13.79
C ILE A 70 4.09 -10.04 -14.35
N LEU A 71 4.99 -9.43 -13.58
CA LEU A 71 5.75 -8.27 -14.03
C LEU A 71 6.75 -8.60 -15.15
N SER A 72 7.33 -9.80 -15.16
CA SER A 72 8.27 -10.22 -16.21
C SER A 72 7.64 -10.38 -17.59
N GLU A 73 6.31 -10.55 -17.64
CA GLU A 73 5.53 -10.74 -18.87
C GLU A 73 4.86 -9.44 -19.36
N LYS A 74 5.00 -8.34 -18.61
CA LYS A 74 4.36 -7.05 -18.92
C LYS A 74 5.36 -5.99 -19.39
N GLU A 75 4.91 -5.13 -20.30
CA GLU A 75 5.60 -3.89 -20.60
C GLU A 75 5.43 -2.89 -19.44
N MET A 76 6.52 -2.19 -19.10
CA MET A 76 6.52 -1.18 -18.05
C MET A 76 6.09 0.18 -18.61
N PRO A 77 5.46 1.05 -17.80
CA PRO A 77 5.13 0.86 -16.38
C PRO A 77 3.85 0.04 -16.16
N VAL A 78 3.71 -0.56 -14.96
CA VAL A 78 2.54 -1.37 -14.60
C VAL A 78 1.75 -0.73 -13.46
N GLU A 79 0.47 -0.44 -13.68
CA GLU A 79 -0.44 0.05 -12.64
C GLU A 79 -0.85 -1.07 -11.67
N VAL A 80 -0.77 -0.78 -10.38
CA VAL A 80 -1.00 -1.76 -9.32
C VAL A 80 -1.77 -1.15 -8.15
N ARG A 81 -2.41 -2.02 -7.38
CA ARG A 81 -2.90 -1.72 -6.04
C ARG A 81 -2.15 -2.58 -5.03
N LEU A 82 -1.54 -1.94 -4.03
CA LEU A 82 -0.68 -2.60 -3.06
C LEU A 82 -1.07 -2.28 -1.61
N SER A 83 -0.87 -3.27 -0.73
CA SER A 83 -0.91 -3.13 0.72
C SER A 83 0.51 -3.18 1.26
N TRP A 84 0.97 -2.11 1.90
CA TRP A 84 2.38 -1.92 2.23
C TRP A 84 2.62 -1.14 3.52
N LYS A 85 3.82 -1.26 4.09
CA LYS A 85 4.28 -0.45 5.22
C LYS A 85 5.73 -0.03 5.02
N LYS A 86 6.14 1.07 5.64
CA LYS A 86 7.55 1.46 5.65
C LYS A 86 8.36 0.42 6.41
N MET A 87 9.49 0.01 5.84
CA MET A 87 10.47 -0.79 6.56
C MET A 87 11.15 0.12 7.59
N THR A 88 11.17 -0.28 8.86
CA THR A 88 11.77 0.54 9.94
C THR A 88 13.01 -0.10 10.55
N ASP A 89 13.37 -1.31 10.11
CA ASP A 89 14.54 -2.07 10.54
C ASP A 89 15.67 -2.01 9.50
N ASN A 90 16.91 -2.23 9.94
CA ASN A 90 18.09 -2.41 9.07
C ASN A 90 18.17 -1.37 7.92
N CYS A 91 17.95 -1.86 6.70
CA CYS A 91 17.92 -1.10 5.46
C CYS A 91 16.87 0.02 5.48
N GLY A 92 15.68 -0.24 6.03
CA GLY A 92 14.63 0.76 6.19
C GLY A 92 14.96 1.87 7.18
N ALA A 93 15.75 1.58 8.22
CA ALA A 93 16.21 2.62 9.16
C ALA A 93 17.25 3.56 8.52
N SER A 94 18.06 3.06 7.59
CA SER A 94 19.06 3.85 6.85
C SER A 94 18.47 4.53 5.60
N MET A 95 17.44 3.94 5.01
CA MET A 95 16.84 4.36 3.74
C MET A 95 15.32 4.53 3.91
N ASN A 96 14.88 5.79 3.97
CA ASN A 96 13.47 6.16 4.23
C ASN A 96 12.49 5.83 3.08
N ASN A 97 12.96 5.21 2.00
CA ASN A 97 12.18 4.93 0.81
C ASN A 97 12.00 3.43 0.53
N ILE A 98 12.22 2.56 1.52
CA ILE A 98 12.02 1.12 1.39
C ILE A 98 10.70 0.71 2.05
N ILE A 99 9.92 -0.11 1.34
CA ILE A 99 8.62 -0.60 1.80
C ILE A 99 8.56 -2.12 1.79
N LEU A 100 7.79 -2.64 2.73
CA LEU A 100 7.38 -4.04 2.78
C LEU A 100 5.97 -4.16 2.18
N VAL A 101 5.79 -5.06 1.22
CA VAL A 101 4.51 -5.35 0.57
C VAL A 101 3.91 -6.60 1.21
N ASN A 102 2.67 -6.49 1.67
CA ASN A 102 1.87 -7.60 2.16
C ASN A 102 1.08 -8.27 1.03
N SER A 103 0.48 -7.45 0.15
CA SER A 103 -0.26 -7.92 -1.01
C SER A 103 -0.17 -6.92 -2.16
N ILE A 104 -0.28 -7.42 -3.38
CA ILE A 104 -0.23 -6.62 -4.61
C ILE A 104 -1.12 -7.25 -5.68
N SER A 105 -1.77 -6.41 -6.48
CA SER A 105 -2.64 -6.82 -7.57
C SER A 105 -2.56 -5.82 -8.71
N LEU A 106 -2.87 -6.26 -9.92
CA LEU A 106 -3.03 -5.36 -11.07
C LEU A 106 -4.28 -4.51 -10.91
N ARG A 107 -4.23 -3.27 -11.39
CA ARG A 107 -5.39 -2.40 -11.50
C ARG A 107 -6.14 -2.61 -12.81
#